data_AF-A0A536M6J0-F1
#
_entry.id   AF-A0A536M6J0-F1
#
_cell.length_a   1.000
_cell.length_b   1.000
_cell.length_c   1.000
_cell.angle_alpha   90.00
_cell.angle_beta   90.00
_cell.angle_gamma   90.00
#
_symmetry.space_group_name_H-M   'P 1'
#
loop_
_entity.id
_entity.type
_entity.pdbx_description
1 polymer ?
#
loop_
_entity_poly.entity_id
_entity_poly.type
_entity_poly.pdbx_seq_one_letter_code
_entity_poly.pdbx_strand_id
1 'polypeptide(L)' 'RAELADQRRLILAALTRIPLEQRQIIELAYFGGLTQQEIAERLSQPLGTVKTRVRLGMQKLRAALTAEVRLEER' A
#
# COMPACT_ATOMS: atom_id res chain seq x y z
N ARG A 1 21.35 -0.92 -9.91
CA ARG A 1 21.26 -0.03 -8.72
C ARG A 1 20.33 1.16 -8.97
N ALA A 2 20.41 1.83 -10.12
CA ALA A 2 19.49 2.93 -10.49
C ALA A 2 18.03 2.47 -10.63
N GLU A 3 17.76 1.40 -11.39
CA GLU A 3 16.40 0.89 -11.62
C GLU A 3 15.63 0.53 -10.34
N LEU A 4 16.30 -0.09 -9.36
CA LEU A 4 15.71 -0.39 -8.04
C LEU A 4 15.43 0.88 -7.23
N ALA A 5 16.27 1.92 -7.36
CA ALA A 5 16.07 3.19 -6.69
C ALA A 5 14.87 3.93 -7.27
N ASP A 6 14.69 3.88 -8.59
CA ASP A 6 13.56 4.49 -9.30
C ASP A 6 12.23 3.78 -8.97
N GLN A 7 12.23 2.44 -9.03
CA GLN A 7 11.07 1.65 -8.59
C GLN A 7 10.68 1.95 -7.14
N ARG A 8 11.66 2.06 -6.24
CA ARG A 8 11.40 2.40 -4.84
C ARG A 8 10.81 3.81 -4.70
N ARG A 9 11.32 4.78 -5.46
CA ARG A 9 10.81 6.16 -5.48
C ARG A 9 9.34 6.20 -5.93
N LEU A 10 9.02 5.50 -7.02
CA LEU A 10 7.65 5.36 -7.54
C LEU A 10 6.70 4.77 -6.50
N ILE A 11 7.12 3.69 -5.82
CA ILE A 11 6.31 3.04 -4.79
C ILE A 11 6.06 4.01 -3.63
N LEU A 12 7.09 4.72 -3.15
CA LEU A 12 6.93 5.69 -2.07
C LEU A 12 6.01 6.84 -2.46
N ALA A 13 6.15 7.38 -3.67
CA ALA A 13 5.25 8.42 -4.19
C ALA A 13 3.80 7.91 -4.33
N ALA A 14 3.60 6.68 -4.80
CA ALA A 14 2.27 6.09 -4.91
C ALA A 14 1.62 5.89 -3.53
N LEU A 15 2.38 5.43 -2.53
CA LEU A 15 1.90 5.24 -1.17
C LEU A 15 1.40 6.56 -0.55
N THR A 16 2.03 7.71 -0.83
CA THR A 16 1.60 9.00 -0.26
C THR A 16 0.18 9.41 -0.69
N ARG A 17 -0.31 8.88 -1.82
CA ARG A 17 -1.66 9.15 -2.37
C ARG A 17 -2.75 8.25 -1.78
N ILE A 18 -2.38 7.28 -0.96
CA ILE A 18 -3.30 6.37 -0.28
C ILE A 18 -3.64 6.95 1.11
N PRO A 19 -4.93 6.94 1.53
CA PRO A 19 -5.30 7.32 2.89
C PRO A 19 -4.54 6.53 3.94
N LEU A 20 -4.21 7.19 5.05
CA LEU A 20 -3.34 6.64 6.10
C LEU A 20 -3.75 5.23 6.55
N GLU A 21 -5.03 5.02 6.86
CA GLU A 21 -5.51 3.72 7.34
C GLU A 21 -5.34 2.59 6.33
N GLN A 22 -5.47 2.90 5.03
CA GLN A 22 -5.30 1.92 3.96
C GLN A 22 -3.81 1.67 3.69
N ARG A 23 -2.99 2.73 3.75
CA ARG A 23 -1.54 2.64 3.64
C ARG A 23 -0.96 1.77 4.76
N GLN A 24 -1.34 2.03 6.01
CA GLN A 24 -0.86 1.30 7.18
C GLN A 24 -1.12 -0.21 7.05
N ILE A 25 -2.29 -0.59 6.56
CA ILE A 25 -2.65 -2.00 6.32
C ILE A 25 -1.75 -2.62 5.23
N ILE A 26 -1.50 -1.91 4.13
CA ILE A 26 -0.59 -2.36 3.07
C ILE A 26 0.84 -2.51 3.62
N GLU A 27 1.31 -1.54 4.40
CA GLU A 27 2.65 -1.56 4.96
C GLU A 27 2.85 -2.77 5.89
N LEU A 28 1.88 -3.03 6.78
CA LEU A 28 1.92 -4.19 7.66
C LEU A 28 1.88 -5.52 6.89
N ALA A 29 1.08 -5.60 5.83
CA ALA A 29 0.97 -6.81 5.02
C ALA A 29 2.22 -7.10 4.19
N TYR A 30 2.72 -6.09 3.46
CA TYR A 30 3.77 -6.29 2.46
C TYR A 30 5.19 -6.00 2.98
N PHE A 31 5.36 -5.03 3.88
CA PHE A 31 6.66 -4.76 4.51
C PHE A 31 6.81 -5.45 5.87
N GLY A 32 5.70 -5.57 6.61
CA GLY A 32 5.66 -6.28 7.88
C GLY A 32 5.55 -7.81 7.73
N GLY A 33 5.03 -8.30 6.59
CA GLY A 33 4.80 -9.73 6.37
C GLY A 33 3.64 -10.31 7.19
N LEU A 34 2.79 -9.46 7.78
CA LEU A 34 1.68 -9.91 8.61
C LEU A 34 0.52 -10.40 7.74
N THR A 35 -0.11 -11.48 8.19
CA THR A 35 -1.42 -11.91 7.69
C THR A 35 -2.51 -10.91 8.08
N GLN A 36 -3.65 -10.97 7.38
CA GLN A 36 -4.80 -10.11 7.70
C GLN A 36 -5.34 -10.33 9.13
N GLN A 37 -5.16 -11.54 9.67
CA GLN A 37 -5.57 -11.86 11.03
C GLN A 37 -4.62 -11.24 12.07
N GLU A 38 -3.31 -11.37 11.87
CA GLU A 38 -2.31 -10.70 12.73
C GLU A 38 -2.44 -9.17 12.68
N ILE A 39 -2.78 -8.60 11.51
CA ILE A 39 -3.07 -7.17 11.38
C ILE A 39 -4.32 -6.78 12.19
N ALA A 40 -5.38 -7.59 12.12
CA ALA A 40 -6.61 -7.35 12.88
C ALA A 40 -6.35 -7.34 14.39
N GLU A 41 -5.59 -8.31 14.88
CA GLU A 41 -5.16 -8.40 16.27
C GLU A 41 -4.27 -7.21 16.66
N ARG A 42 -3.23 -6.92 15.87
CA ARG A 42 -2.28 -5.83 16.13
C ARG A 42 -2.94 -4.45 16.17
N LEU A 43 -3.94 -4.22 15.31
CA LEU A 43 -4.65 -2.95 15.24
C LEU A 43 -5.89 -2.91 16.13
N SER A 44 -6.22 -4.00 16.84
CA SER A 44 -7.47 -4.14 17.60
C SER A 44 -8.71 -3.79 16.77
N GLN A 45 -8.76 -4.31 15.54
CA GLN A 45 -9.81 -4.02 14.57
C GLN A 45 -10.50 -5.31 14.10
N PRO A 46 -11.79 -5.25 13.73
CA PRO A 46 -12.46 -6.41 13.15
C PRO A 46 -11.79 -6.88 11.86
N LEU A 47 -11.65 -8.21 11.69
CA LEU A 47 -11.07 -8.81 10.48
C LEU A 47 -11.79 -8.36 9.19
N GLY A 48 -13.11 -8.15 9.24
CA GLY A 48 -13.88 -7.62 8.12
C GLY A 48 -13.47 -6.19 7.71
N THR A 49 -13.15 -5.34 8.69
CA THR A 49 -12.61 -3.98 8.47
C THR A 49 -11.23 -4.06 7.83
N VAL A 50 -10.36 -4.94 8.34
CA VAL A 50 -9.01 -5.15 7.77
C VAL A 50 -9.11 -5.63 6.32
N LYS A 51 -9.93 -6.65 6.03
CA LYS A 51 -10.17 -7.15 4.66
C LYS A 51 -10.62 -6.05 3.70
N THR A 52 -11.56 -5.22 4.14
CA THR A 52 -12.06 -4.11 3.34
C THR A 52 -10.97 -3.06 3.10
N ARG A 53 -10.18 -2.72 4.12
CA ARG A 53 -9.05 -1.77 3.99
C ARG A 53 -7.94 -2.31 3.10
N VAL A 54 -7.58 -3.59 3.18
CA VAL A 54 -6.63 -4.25 2.25
C VAL A 54 -7.13 -4.07 0.82
N ARG A 55 -8.38 -4.46 0.55
CA ARG A 55 -8.95 -4.38 -0.81
C ARG A 55 -8.93 -2.96 -1.36
N LEU A 56 -9.42 -1.99 -0.59
CA LEU A 56 -9.44 -0.58 -1.01
C LEU A 56 -8.04 0.00 -1.15
N GLY A 57 -7.14 -0.34 -0.24
CA GLY A 57 -5.74 0.07 -0.29
C GLY A 57 -5.04 -0.43 -1.54
N MET A 58 -5.19 -1.72 -1.89
CA MET A 58 -4.61 -2.30 -3.09
C MET A 58 -5.16 -1.68 -4.38
N GLN A 59 -6.47 -1.40 -4.42
CA GLN A 59 -7.07 -0.69 -5.55
C GLN A 59 -6.46 0.71 -5.73
N LYS A 60 -6.27 1.45 -4.64
CA LYS A 60 -5.66 2.78 -4.69
C LYS A 60 -4.17 2.73 -5.01
N LEU A 61 -3.43 1.76 -4.47
CA LEU A 61 -2.01 1.58 -4.78
C LEU A 61 -1.80 1.33 -6.28
N ARG A 62 -2.61 0.44 -6.87
CA ARG A 62 -2.57 0.19 -8.32
C ARG A 62 -2.85 1.46 -9.12
N ALA A 63 -3.89 2.20 -8.76
CA ALA A 63 -4.25 3.44 -9.44
C ALA A 63 -3.14 4.50 -9.32
N ALA A 64 -2.56 4.65 -8.13
CA ALA A 64 -1.48 5.59 -7.85
C ALA A 64 -0.20 5.22 -8.62
N LEU A 65 0.26 3.96 -8.58
CA LEU A 65 1.41 3.50 -9.36
C LEU A 65 1.23 3.74 -10.86
N THR A 66 0.02 3.47 -11.39
CA THR A 66 -0.26 3.73 -12.80
C THR A 66 -0.25 5.22 -13.13
N ALA A 67 -0.57 6.10 -12.18
CA ALA A 67 -0.47 7.54 -12.36
C ALA A 67 0.99 8.00 -12.32
N GLU A 68 1.79 7.51 -11.36
CA GLU A 68 3.21 7.87 -11.22
C GLU A 68 4.04 7.43 -12.44
N VAL A 69 3.85 6.20 -12.94
CA VAL A 69 4.55 5.72 -14.15
C VAL A 69 4.25 6.62 -15.36
N ARG A 70 2.99 7.03 -15.54
CA ARG A 70 2.61 7.95 -16.63
C ARG A 70 3.18 9.37 -16.48
N LEU A 71 3.55 9.78 -15.27
CA LEU A 71 4.20 11.07 -15.03
C LEU A 71 5.69 11.01 -15.35
N GLU A 72 6.35 9.86 -15.17
CA GLU A 72 7.75 9.68 -15.57
C GLU A 72 7.94 9.56 -17.09
N GLU A 73 6.94 9.04 -17.80
CA GLU A 73 6.96 8.92 -19.27
C GLU A 73 6.72 10.25 -20.02
N ARG A 74 6.43 11.34 -19.30
CA ARG A 74 6.20 12.69 -19.84
C ARG A 74 7.40 13.59 -19.63
#